data_AF-A0A0P0Z1X7-F1
#
_entry.id   AF-A0A0P0Z1X7-F1
#
_cell.length_a   1.000
_cell.length_b   1.000
_cell.length_c   1.000
_cell.angle_alpha   90.00
_cell.angle_beta   90.00
_cell.angle_gamma   90.00
#
_symmetry.space_group_name_H-M   'P 1'
#
loop_
_entity.id
_entity.type
_entity.pdbx_description
1 polymer ?
#
loop_
_entity_poly.entity_id
_entity_poly.type
_entity_poly.pdbx_seq_one_letter_code
_entity_poly.pdbx_strand_id
1 'polypeptide(L)'
;MSTRPYDPKHAAEYGYTRQDWEAVDGSEATDDQQSQAAMFSEAFPDIHHAILRKRGPARTKTPISIRLDDDLVARLRSSGPGWQARVNDALRRWLDDAA
;
A
#
# COMPACT_ATOMS: atom_id res chain seq x y z
N MET A 1 -4.00 -4.68 19.15
CA MET A 1 -4.11 -3.25 19.57
C MET A 1 -3.33 -2.41 18.56
N SER A 2 -3.98 -1.43 17.92
CA SER A 2 -3.33 -0.54 16.95
C SER A 2 -2.30 0.35 17.65
N THR A 3 -1.09 0.44 17.10
CA THR A 3 0.04 1.21 17.68
C THR A 3 0.20 2.61 17.09
N ARG A 4 -0.76 3.08 16.26
CA ARG A 4 -0.64 4.41 15.64
C ARG A 4 -0.95 5.52 16.66
N PRO A 5 -0.02 6.46 16.92
CA PRO A 5 -0.31 7.63 17.72
C PRO A 5 -1.24 8.60 16.98
N TYR A 6 -1.96 9.45 17.73
CA TYR A 6 -2.78 10.53 17.18
C TYR A 6 -1.94 11.51 16.36
N ASP A 7 -2.37 11.82 15.13
CA ASP A 7 -1.73 12.78 14.24
C ASP A 7 -2.49 14.13 14.24
N PRO A 8 -1.92 15.19 14.83
CA PRO A 8 -2.57 16.51 14.91
C PRO A 8 -2.69 17.23 13.56
N LYS A 9 -1.82 16.93 12.58
CA LYS A 9 -1.89 17.57 11.26
C LYS A 9 -3.08 17.04 10.47
N HIS A 10 -3.23 15.72 10.48
CA HIS A 10 -4.39 15.05 9.87
C HIS A 10 -5.69 15.52 10.54
N ALA A 11 -5.70 15.59 11.88
CA ALA A 11 -6.88 16.04 12.60
C ALA A 11 -7.31 17.48 12.24
N ALA A 12 -6.36 18.39 12.09
CA ALA A 12 -6.64 19.77 11.65
C ALA A 12 -7.15 19.85 10.19
N GLU A 13 -6.67 18.99 9.29
CA GLU A 13 -7.12 18.92 7.89
C GLU A 13 -8.58 18.46 7.76
N TYR A 14 -8.99 17.51 8.60
CA TYR A 14 -10.33 16.90 8.56
C TYR A 14 -11.29 17.45 9.62
N GLY A 15 -10.90 18.50 10.35
CA GLY A 15 -11.78 19.29 11.20
C GLY A 15 -12.22 18.60 12.50
N TYR A 16 -11.41 17.68 13.05
CA TYR A 16 -11.68 17.04 14.33
C TYR A 16 -10.51 17.21 15.30
N THR A 17 -10.78 17.25 16.59
CA THR A 17 -9.79 17.41 17.66
C THR A 17 -9.58 16.09 18.40
N ARG A 18 -8.52 16.00 19.22
CA ARG A 18 -8.32 14.84 20.10
C ARG A 18 -9.51 14.63 21.05
N GLN A 19 -10.10 15.72 21.55
CA GLN A 19 -11.29 15.65 22.41
C GLN A 19 -12.47 15.05 21.67
N ASP A 20 -12.65 15.35 20.38
CA ASP A 20 -13.71 14.74 19.58
C ASP A 20 -13.51 13.22 19.45
N TRP A 21 -12.28 12.73 19.31
CA TRP A 21 -12.00 11.28 19.31
C TRP A 21 -12.28 10.63 20.66
N GLU A 22 -11.85 11.26 21.74
CA GLU A 22 -11.99 10.73 23.10
C GLU A 22 -13.44 10.79 23.60
N ALA A 23 -14.26 11.69 23.05
CA ALA A 23 -15.68 11.82 23.37
C ALA A 23 -16.56 10.78 22.66
N VAL A 24 -16.06 10.09 21.62
CA VAL A 24 -16.81 9.00 20.98
C VAL A 24 -16.86 7.80 21.93
N ASP A 25 -18.00 7.61 22.58
CA ASP A 25 -18.30 6.37 23.29
C ASP A 25 -18.70 5.28 22.28
N GLY A 26 -17.79 4.34 22.04
CA GLY A 26 -18.06 3.19 21.19
C GLY A 26 -18.82 2.14 21.99
N SER A 27 -20.14 2.11 21.86
CA SER A 27 -20.93 1.01 22.42
C SER A 27 -20.45 -0.32 21.85
N GLU A 28 -20.19 -1.30 22.72
CA GLU A 28 -19.88 -2.66 22.27
C GLU A 28 -21.03 -3.20 21.41
N ALA A 29 -20.70 -3.80 20.27
CA ALA A 29 -21.70 -4.40 19.42
C ALA A 29 -22.39 -5.53 20.18
N THR A 30 -23.73 -5.53 20.23
CA THR A 30 -24.49 -6.61 20.88
C THR A 30 -24.31 -7.92 20.12
N ASP A 31 -24.50 -9.06 20.78
CA ASP A 31 -24.41 -10.38 20.14
C ASP A 31 -25.32 -10.50 18.91
N ASP A 32 -26.53 -9.92 18.97
CA ASP A 32 -27.46 -9.87 17.85
C ASP A 32 -26.88 -9.07 16.66
N GLN A 33 -26.25 -7.93 16.91
CA GLN A 33 -25.60 -7.11 15.87
C GLN A 33 -24.39 -7.82 15.26
N GLN A 34 -23.60 -8.52 16.08
CA GLN A 34 -22.47 -9.30 15.60
C GLN A 34 -22.92 -10.50 14.75
N SER A 35 -24.03 -11.14 15.12
CA SER A 35 -24.60 -12.25 14.34
C SER A 35 -25.06 -11.85 12.94
N GLN A 36 -25.42 -10.58 12.75
CA GLN A 36 -25.83 -10.01 11.46
C GLN A 36 -24.64 -9.50 10.63
N ALA A 37 -23.41 -9.61 11.13
CA ALA A 37 -22.24 -9.15 10.41
C ALA A 37 -22.01 -10.01 9.15
N ALA A 38 -22.11 -9.38 7.98
CA ALA A 38 -21.73 -9.98 6.71
C ALA A 38 -20.27 -9.65 6.36
N MET A 39 -19.65 -10.48 5.51
CA MET A 39 -18.33 -10.15 4.98
C MET A 39 -18.41 -8.87 4.15
N PHE A 40 -17.37 -8.03 4.19
CA PHE A 40 -17.30 -6.78 3.40
C PHE A 40 -17.54 -7.01 1.91
N SER A 41 -17.05 -8.14 1.37
CA SER A 41 -17.26 -8.54 -0.02
C SER A 41 -18.73 -8.82 -0.38
N GLU A 42 -19.54 -9.24 0.59
CA GLU A 42 -20.96 -9.55 0.42
C GLU A 42 -21.84 -8.33 0.68
N ALA A 43 -21.51 -7.55 1.71
CA ALA A 43 -22.23 -6.33 2.05
C ALA A 43 -22.04 -5.21 1.00
N PHE A 44 -20.86 -5.14 0.38
CA PHE A 44 -20.50 -4.08 -0.57
C PHE A 44 -19.80 -4.65 -1.83
N PRO A 45 -20.51 -5.42 -2.65
CA PRO A 45 -19.90 -6.13 -3.79
C PRO A 45 -19.27 -5.17 -4.80
N ASP A 46 -19.93 -4.06 -5.13
CA ASP A 46 -19.43 -3.10 -6.12
C ASP A 46 -18.12 -2.43 -5.69
N ILE A 47 -18.03 -2.03 -4.42
CA ILE A 47 -16.83 -1.40 -3.85
C ILE A 47 -15.70 -2.44 -3.76
N HIS A 48 -16.01 -3.65 -3.31
CA HIS A 48 -15.05 -4.75 -3.23
C HIS A 48 -14.46 -5.06 -4.62
N HIS A 49 -15.30 -5.16 -5.65
CA HIS A 49 -14.85 -5.38 -7.03
C HIS A 49 -14.02 -4.21 -7.57
N ALA A 50 -14.39 -2.96 -7.27
CA ALA A 50 -13.62 -1.79 -7.68
C ALA A 50 -12.21 -1.77 -7.07
N ILE A 51 -12.06 -2.16 -5.80
CA ILE A 51 -10.76 -2.26 -5.11
C ILE A 51 -9.89 -3.34 -5.77
N LEU A 52 -10.47 -4.52 -6.04
CA LEU A 52 -9.75 -5.62 -6.70
C LEU A 52 -9.28 -5.21 -8.10
N ARG A 53 -10.11 -4.50 -8.88
CA ARG A 53 -9.74 -4.01 -10.22
C ARG A 53 -8.60 -2.99 -10.20
N LYS A 54 -8.46 -2.18 -9.15
CA LYS A 54 -7.34 -1.22 -9.01
C LYS A 54 -6.00 -1.91 -8.78
N ARG A 55 -5.97 -3.10 -8.18
CA ARG A 55 -4.76 -3.93 -8.10
C ARG A 55 -4.60 -4.66 -9.43
N GLY A 56 -4.07 -3.95 -10.43
CA GLY A 56 -3.70 -4.56 -11.71
C GLY A 56 -2.80 -5.79 -11.50
N PRO A 57 -2.76 -6.72 -12.46
CA PRO A 57 -1.96 -7.93 -12.33
C PRO A 57 -0.51 -7.55 -12.00
N ALA A 58 -0.01 -8.03 -10.85
CA ALA A 58 1.38 -7.86 -10.50
C ALA A 58 2.20 -8.52 -11.61
N ARG A 59 2.94 -7.72 -12.40
CA ARG A 59 3.88 -8.27 -13.38
C ARG A 59 4.81 -9.22 -12.62
N THR A 60 4.78 -10.50 -12.99
CA THR A 60 5.65 -11.51 -12.41
C THR A 60 7.09 -11.14 -12.74
N LYS A 61 7.91 -10.95 -11.70
CA LYS A 61 9.35 -10.71 -11.82
C LYS A 61 10.06 -12.02 -11.52
N THR A 62 10.90 -12.48 -12.43
CA THR A 62 11.73 -13.66 -12.18
C THR A 62 12.98 -13.22 -11.41
N PRO A 63 13.20 -13.70 -10.17
CA PRO A 63 14.43 -13.42 -9.45
C PRO A 63 15.58 -14.20 -10.12
N ILE A 64 16.60 -13.48 -10.57
CA ILE A 64 17.82 -14.06 -11.12
C ILE A 64 19.03 -13.54 -10.34
N SER A 65 20.08 -14.37 -10.25
CA SER A 65 21.35 -13.96 -9.68
C SER A 65 22.24 -13.39 -10.78
N ILE A 66 22.54 -12.09 -10.71
CA ILE A 66 23.48 -11.40 -11.60
C ILE A 66 24.60 -10.77 -10.77
N ARG A 67 25.82 -10.75 -11.31
CA ARG A 67 26.93 -9.99 -10.73
C ARG A 67 26.99 -8.62 -11.41
N LEU A 68 27.06 -7.58 -10.60
CA LEU A 68 27.25 -6.19 -11.03
C LEU A 68 28.45 -5.63 -10.28
N ASP A 69 29.10 -4.63 -10.86
CA ASP A 69 30.21 -3.94 -10.20
C ASP A 69 29.75 -3.24 -8.91
N ASP A 70 30.62 -3.24 -7.89
CA ASP A 70 30.27 -2.74 -6.55
C ASP A 70 29.92 -1.25 -6.55
N ASP A 71 30.62 -0.45 -7.34
CA ASP A 71 30.37 0.99 -7.48
C ASP A 71 29.01 1.26 -8.13
N LEU A 72 28.64 0.46 -9.13
CA LEU A 72 27.34 0.54 -9.79
C LEU A 72 26.20 0.20 -8.81
N VAL A 73 26.34 -0.87 -8.03
CA VAL A 73 25.35 -1.25 -7.02
C VAL A 73 25.21 -0.16 -5.95
N ALA A 74 26.32 0.42 -5.50
CA ALA A 74 26.31 1.52 -4.54
C ALA A 74 25.54 2.73 -5.06
N ARG A 75 25.83 3.16 -6.30
CA ARG A 75 25.13 4.27 -6.96
C ARG A 75 23.64 3.99 -7.13
N LEU A 76 23.26 2.79 -7.57
CA LEU A 76 21.86 2.40 -7.72
C LEU A 76 21.12 2.45 -6.39
N ARG A 77 21.68 1.87 -5.32
CA ARG A 77 21.05 1.90 -3.98
C ARG A 77 20.93 3.33 -3.44
N SER A 78 21.93 4.17 -3.68
CA SER A 78 21.92 5.57 -3.24
C SER A 78 20.84 6.42 -3.93
N SER A 79 20.37 6.01 -5.12
CA SER A 79 19.29 6.71 -5.83
C SER A 79 17.90 6.59 -5.16
N GLY A 80 17.81 5.87 -4.05
CA GLY A 80 16.63 5.82 -3.20
C GLY A 80 15.62 4.74 -3.59
N PRO A 81 14.42 4.75 -2.99
CA PRO A 81 13.37 3.77 -3.25
C PRO A 81 13.09 3.59 -4.76
N GLY A 82 12.80 2.35 -5.16
CA GLY A 82 12.49 2.00 -6.55
C GLY A 82 13.71 1.81 -7.47
N TRP A 83 14.94 1.79 -6.95
CA TRP A 83 16.14 1.60 -7.78
C TRP A 83 16.11 0.31 -8.62
N GLN A 84 15.57 -0.80 -8.08
CA GLN A 84 15.41 -2.05 -8.85
C GLN A 84 14.46 -1.89 -10.04
N ALA A 85 13.41 -1.07 -9.91
CA ALA A 85 12.51 -0.78 -11.02
C ALA A 85 13.22 0.03 -12.11
N ARG A 86 14.02 1.04 -11.70
CA ARG A 86 14.85 1.82 -12.64
C ARG A 86 15.85 0.95 -13.40
N VAL A 87 16.49 -0.02 -12.73
CA VAL A 87 17.39 -0.99 -13.39
C VAL A 87 16.63 -1.81 -14.45
N ASN A 88 15.47 -2.33 -14.09
CA ASN A 88 14.64 -3.10 -15.03
C ASN A 88 14.19 -2.26 -16.24
N ASP A 89 13.86 -0.99 -16.05
CA ASP A 89 13.48 -0.09 -17.15
C ASP A 89 14.67 0.27 -18.04
N ALA A 90 15.87 0.45 -17.47
CA ALA A 90 17.09 0.68 -18.23
C ALA A 90 17.45 -0.53 -19.11
N LEU A 91 17.34 -1.75 -18.58
CA LEU A 91 17.58 -2.98 -19.33
C LEU A 91 16.57 -3.16 -20.48
N ARG A 92 15.30 -2.78 -20.28
CA ARG A 92 14.28 -2.81 -21.35
C ARG A 92 14.65 -1.86 -22.48
N ARG A 93 14.95 -0.60 -22.15
CA ARG A 93 15.36 0.40 -23.15
C ARG A 93 16.58 -0.07 -23.93
N TRP A 94 17.58 -0.62 -23.24
CA TRP A 94 18.77 -1.16 -23.90
C TRP A 94 18.44 -2.30 -24.87
N LEU A 95 17.50 -3.19 -24.53
CA LEU A 95 17.04 -4.25 -25.43
C LEU A 95 16.24 -3.71 -26.62
N ASP A 96 15.38 -2.72 -26.38
CA ASP A 96 14.57 -2.09 -27.43
C ASP A 96 15.45 -1.30 -28.42
N ASP A 97 16.50 -0.63 -27.93
CA ASP A 97 17.46 0.12 -28.74
C ASP A 97 18.45 -0.80 -29.49
N ALA A 98 18.68 -2.02 -29.00
CA ALA A 98 19.56 -3.01 -29.60
C ALA A 98 18.86 -3.91 -30.64
N ALA A 99 17.54 -3.78 -30.80
CA ALA A 99 16.70 -4.50 -31.76
C ALA A 99 16.53 -3.70 -33.07
#